data_AF-A0A8X6H1Q9-F1
#
_entry.id   AF-A0A8X6H1Q9-F1
#
_cell.length_a   1.000
_cell.length_b   1.000
_cell.length_c   1.000
_cell.angle_alpha   90.00
_cell.angle_beta   90.00
_cell.angle_gamma   90.00
#
_symmetry.space_group_name_H-M   'P 1'
#
loop_
_entity.id
_entity.type
_entity.pdbx_description
1 polymer ?
#
loop_
_entity_poly.entity_id
_entity_poly.type
_entity_poly.pdbx_seq_one_letter_code
_entity_poly.pdbx_strand_id
1 'polypeptide(L)'
;MAVANAYHINFDCDRDSNWFSASPVGWASWTINVTLFFLGNTLVLFEGSPYYVSPTHMWDIIQKHKISHVFFPASVIDEFQKRGYVPTDKHDISSLRLVLAGGSVVKPASYDFIMKI
;
A
#
# COMPACT_ATOMS: atom_id res chain seq x y z
N MET A 1 20.46 9.88 -6.47
CA MET A 1 20.91 8.47 -6.57
C MET A 1 20.89 7.73 -5.23
N ALA A 2 21.50 8.23 -4.16
CA ALA A 2 21.55 7.51 -2.87
C ALA A 2 20.17 7.14 -2.28
N VAL A 3 19.24 8.09 -2.25
CA VAL A 3 17.88 7.85 -1.73
C VAL A 3 17.13 6.81 -2.57
N ALA A 4 17.14 6.96 -3.89
CA ALA A 4 16.52 6.01 -4.81
C ALA A 4 17.07 4.58 -4.63
N ASN A 5 18.39 4.41 -4.52
CA ASN A 5 18.99 3.11 -4.25
C ASN A 5 18.57 2.54 -2.87
N ALA A 6 18.38 3.40 -1.86
CA ALA A 6 17.85 2.96 -0.58
C ALA A 6 16.43 2.39 -0.72
N TYR A 7 15.54 3.03 -1.49
CA TYR A 7 14.20 2.48 -1.73
C TYR A 7 14.25 1.15 -2.49
N HIS A 8 15.09 1.03 -3.53
CA HIS A 8 15.28 -0.24 -4.24
C HIS A 8 15.71 -1.37 -3.30
N ILE A 9 16.68 -1.14 -2.42
CA ILE A 9 17.18 -2.15 -1.48
C ILE A 9 16.16 -2.47 -0.38
N ASN A 10 15.53 -1.45 0.21
CA ASN A 10 14.65 -1.65 1.36
C ASN A 10 13.28 -2.18 0.96
N PHE A 11 12.78 -1.81 -0.23
CA PHE A 11 11.44 -2.20 -0.69
C PHE A 11 11.48 -3.26 -1.78
N ASP A 12 12.64 -3.66 -2.28
CA ASP A 12 12.79 -4.63 -3.36
C ASP A 12 11.99 -4.25 -4.63
N CYS A 13 11.98 -2.94 -4.92
CA CYS A 13 11.17 -2.35 -5.99
C CYS A 13 12.01 -1.90 -7.19
N ASP A 14 11.49 -2.07 -8.39
CA ASP A 14 12.17 -1.82 -9.67
C ASP A 14 11.21 -1.24 -10.72
N ARG A 15 11.58 -1.29 -12.00
CA ARG A 15 10.75 -0.76 -13.10
C ARG A 15 9.48 -1.58 -13.37
N ASP A 16 9.44 -2.84 -12.96
CA ASP A 16 8.28 -3.71 -13.14
C ASP A 16 7.33 -3.65 -11.93
N SER A 17 7.68 -2.82 -10.94
CA SER A 17 6.92 -2.66 -9.70
C SER A 17 5.79 -1.65 -9.85
N ASN A 18 4.61 -2.06 -9.38
CA ASN A 18 3.40 -1.24 -9.31
C ASN A 18 3.17 -0.81 -7.86
N TRP A 19 3.34 0.48 -7.60
CA TRP A 19 3.24 1.09 -6.29
C TRP A 19 1.88 1.76 -6.08
N PHE A 20 1.29 1.52 -4.91
CA PHE A 20 0.06 2.18 -4.46
C PHE A 20 0.24 2.72 -3.04
N SER A 21 -0.24 3.93 -2.78
CA SER A 21 -0.20 4.51 -1.44
C SER A 21 -1.46 5.33 -1.16
N ALA A 22 -2.13 5.03 -0.04
CA ALA A 22 -3.24 5.82 0.47
C ALA A 22 -2.76 7.00 1.36
N SER A 23 -1.61 7.59 1.05
CA SER A 23 -1.06 8.74 1.77
C SER A 23 -1.54 10.06 1.14
N PRO A 24 -2.01 11.05 1.92
CA PRO A 24 -2.32 12.38 1.38
C PRO A 24 -1.04 13.19 1.09
N VAL A 25 -1.12 14.11 0.13
CA VAL A 25 0.00 14.96 -0.35
C VAL A 25 0.72 15.72 0.77
N GLY A 26 0.00 16.11 1.82
CA GLY A 26 0.56 16.87 2.95
C GLY A 26 1.50 16.09 3.88
N TRP A 27 1.67 14.79 3.69
CA TRP A 27 2.51 13.95 4.55
C TRP A 27 3.84 13.59 3.89
N ALA A 28 4.89 13.44 4.71
CA ALA A 28 6.21 13.01 4.24
C ALA A 28 6.17 11.67 3.49
N SER A 29 5.30 10.74 3.90
CA SER A 29 5.08 9.45 3.21
C SER A 29 4.61 9.60 1.77
N TRP A 30 3.96 10.71 1.40
CA TRP A 30 3.56 10.94 0.01
C TRP A 30 4.77 11.18 -0.90
N THR A 31 5.86 11.77 -0.37
CA THR A 31 7.08 12.03 -1.14
C THR A 31 7.79 10.74 -1.61
N ILE A 32 7.44 9.58 -1.02
CA ILE A 32 7.89 8.26 -1.48
C ILE A 32 7.49 8.04 -2.94
N ASN A 33 6.27 8.44 -3.34
CA ASN A 33 5.79 8.31 -4.72
C ASN A 33 6.78 8.94 -5.71
N VAL A 34 7.24 10.16 -5.42
CA VAL A 34 8.18 10.89 -6.28
C VAL A 34 9.49 10.13 -6.43
N THR A 35 10.00 9.54 -5.34
CA THR A 35 11.25 8.77 -5.39
C THR A 35 11.10 7.49 -6.22
N LEU A 36 10.00 6.77 -6.03
CA LEU A 36 9.72 5.54 -6.78
C LEU A 36 9.46 5.82 -8.26
N PHE A 37 8.86 6.96 -8.60
CA PHE A 37 8.74 7.42 -9.98
C PHE A 37 10.12 7.59 -10.65
N PHE A 38 11.09 8.20 -9.96
CA PHE A 38 12.46 8.33 -10.49
C PHE A 38 13.20 6.98 -10.63
N LEU A 39 12.81 5.95 -9.86
CA LEU A 39 13.27 4.57 -10.08
C LEU A 39 12.58 3.87 -11.25
N GLY A 40 11.51 4.47 -11.79
CA GLY A 40 10.73 3.95 -12.91
C GLY A 40 9.60 3.00 -12.50
N ASN A 41 9.19 3.00 -11.23
CA ASN A 41 7.99 2.28 -10.80
C ASN A 41 6.74 2.90 -11.45
N THR A 42 5.72 2.08 -11.70
CA THR A 42 4.39 2.57 -12.04
C THR A 42 3.67 3.00 -10.77
N LEU A 43 3.11 4.22 -10.74
CA LEU A 43 2.39 4.74 -9.59
C LEU A 43 0.87 4.69 -9.79
N VAL A 44 0.16 4.23 -8.77
CA VAL A 44 -1.29 4.39 -8.64
C VAL A 44 -1.57 5.41 -7.54
N LEU A 45 -2.05 6.58 -7.94
CA LEU A 45 -2.41 7.65 -7.03
C LEU A 45 -3.86 7.53 -6.60
N PHE A 46 -4.11 7.72 -5.31
CA PHE A 46 -5.43 7.63 -4.71
C PHE A 46 -5.90 8.99 -4.20
N GLU A 47 -7.14 9.34 -4.52
CA GLU A 47 -7.83 10.48 -3.95
C GLU A 47 -9.14 10.00 -3.31
N GLY A 48 -9.34 10.33 -2.04
CA GLY A 48 -10.55 10.00 -1.30
C GLY A 48 -10.29 9.24 0.00
N SER A 49 -11.36 8.68 0.56
CA SER A 49 -11.32 7.89 1.78
C SER A 49 -11.21 6.40 1.46
N PRO A 50 -10.26 5.65 2.05
CA PRO A 50 -10.13 4.21 1.83
C PRO A 50 -11.36 3.38 2.26
N TYR A 51 -12.29 3.98 3.01
CA TYR A 51 -13.40 3.26 3.65
C TYR A 51 -14.79 3.63 3.14
N TYR A 52 -14.89 4.59 2.23
CA TYR A 52 -16.18 5.20 1.87
C TYR A 52 -16.91 4.43 0.76
N VAL A 53 -16.19 3.92 -0.24
CA VAL A 53 -16.80 3.35 -1.45
C VAL A 53 -17.39 1.96 -1.20
N SER A 54 -16.59 1.05 -0.66
CA SER A 54 -17.01 -0.31 -0.30
C SER A 54 -16.01 -0.94 0.69
N PRO A 55 -16.39 -2.01 1.40
CA PRO A 55 -15.46 -2.78 2.24
C PRO A 55 -14.28 -3.37 1.47
N THR A 56 -14.43 -3.58 0.17
CA THR A 56 -13.41 -4.22 -0.68
C THR A 56 -12.62 -3.24 -1.53
N HIS A 57 -12.94 -1.95 -1.49
CA HIS A 57 -12.49 -1.00 -2.52
C HIS A 57 -10.97 -0.95 -2.70
N MET A 58 -10.19 -1.02 -1.62
CA MET A 58 -8.73 -1.04 -1.73
C MET A 58 -8.22 -2.34 -2.38
N TRP A 59 -8.87 -3.46 -2.09
CA TRP A 59 -8.56 -4.76 -2.68
C TRP A 59 -8.93 -4.80 -4.16
N ASP A 60 -10.05 -4.17 -4.55
CA ASP A 60 -10.46 -3.99 -5.94
C ASP A 60 -9.39 -3.21 -6.73
N ILE A 61 -8.81 -2.15 -6.14
CA ILE A 61 -7.70 -1.38 -6.72
C ILE A 61 -6.45 -2.24 -6.86
N ILE A 62 -6.08 -2.97 -5.80
CA ILE A 62 -4.91 -3.86 -5.78
C ILE A 62 -4.99 -4.87 -6.93
N GLN A 63 -6.11 -5.57 -7.07
CA GLN A 63 -6.34 -6.53 -8.15
C GLN A 63 -6.32 -5.85 -9.53
N LYS A 64 -7.12 -4.79 -9.71
CA LYS A 64 -7.29 -4.14 -11.01
C LYS A 64 -5.97 -3.63 -11.59
N HIS A 65 -5.11 -3.10 -10.73
CA HIS A 65 -3.84 -2.50 -11.14
C HIS A 65 -2.64 -3.42 -10.90
N LYS A 66 -2.87 -4.68 -10.48
CA LYS A 66 -1.82 -5.66 -10.18
C LYS A 66 -0.73 -5.05 -9.29
N ILE A 67 -1.17 -4.42 -8.19
CA ILE A 67 -0.26 -3.75 -7.26
C ILE A 67 0.70 -4.77 -6.67
N SER A 68 1.99 -4.46 -6.69
CA SER A 68 3.03 -5.28 -6.08
C SER A 68 3.51 -4.73 -4.76
N HIS A 69 3.45 -3.41 -4.57
CA HIS A 69 3.88 -2.75 -3.35
C HIS A 69 2.80 -1.76 -2.91
N VAL A 70 2.29 -1.91 -1.69
CA VAL A 70 1.30 -1.00 -1.11
C VAL A 70 1.81 -0.37 0.17
N PHE A 71 1.53 0.92 0.36
CA PHE A 71 1.66 1.59 1.65
C PHE A 71 0.29 1.95 2.22
N PHE A 72 0.00 1.45 3.42
CA PHE A 72 -1.15 1.87 4.23
C PHE A 72 -0.68 2.56 5.51
N PRO A 73 -1.22 3.76 5.83
CA PRO A 73 -1.09 4.30 7.18
C PRO A 73 -1.56 3.30 8.24
N ALA A 74 -0.90 3.25 9.40
CA ALA A 74 -1.28 2.31 10.47
C ALA A 74 -2.73 2.49 10.94
N SER A 75 -3.27 3.72 10.89
CA SER A 75 -4.69 4.00 11.15
C SER A 75 -5.63 3.38 10.12
N VAL A 76 -5.19 3.21 8.86
CA VAL A 76 -5.97 2.54 7.82
C VAL A 76 -6.08 1.05 8.09
N ILE A 77 -4.99 0.43 8.50
CA ILE A 77 -4.98 -0.99 8.86
C ILE A 77 -5.85 -1.23 10.11
N ASP A 78 -5.76 -0.36 11.11
CA ASP A 78 -6.59 -0.43 12.32
C ASP A 78 -8.08 -0.32 11.98
N GLU A 79 -8.47 0.56 11.05
CA GLU A 79 -9.86 0.66 10.58
C GLU A 79 -10.28 -0.55 9.75
N PHE A 80 -9.41 -1.13 8.91
CA PHE A 80 -9.73 -2.36 8.18
C PHE A 80 -9.97 -3.52 9.13
N GLN A 81 -9.13 -3.65 10.15
CA GLN A 81 -9.28 -4.67 11.17
C GLN A 81 -10.59 -4.51 11.94
N LYS A 82 -10.93 -3.29 12.39
CA LYS A 82 -12.19 -3.01 13.12
C LYS A 82 -13.42 -3.30 12.29
N ARG A 83 -13.39 -2.99 11.00
CA ARG A 83 -14.55 -3.10 10.09
C ARG A 83 -14.60 -4.44 9.36
N GLY A 84 -13.57 -5.28 9.47
CA GLY A 84 -13.45 -6.53 8.73
C GLY A 84 -13.26 -6.32 7.23
N TYR A 85 -12.57 -5.25 6.82
CA TYR A 85 -12.34 -4.94 5.41
C TYR A 85 -11.16 -5.77 4.88
N VAL A 86 -11.48 -6.96 4.39
CA VAL A 86 -10.54 -7.95 3.83
C VAL A 86 -10.91 -8.24 2.37
N PRO A 87 -9.97 -8.77 1.56
CA PRO A 87 -10.33 -9.26 0.24
C PRO A 87 -11.31 -10.43 0.37
N THR A 88 -12.11 -10.62 -0.67
CA THR A 88 -12.99 -11.81 -0.79
C THR A 88 -12.29 -12.89 -1.61
N ASP A 89 -12.80 -14.12 -1.63
CA ASP A 89 -12.29 -15.21 -2.47
C ASP A 89 -12.24 -14.90 -3.99
N LYS A 90 -12.97 -13.89 -4.44
CA LYS A 90 -12.94 -13.40 -5.83
C LYS A 90 -11.78 -12.44 -6.16
N HIS A 91 -11.03 -11.99 -5.16
CA HIS A 91 -9.93 -11.06 -5.35
C HIS A 91 -8.63 -11.84 -5.60
N ASP A 92 -8.05 -11.67 -6.78
CA ASP A 92 -6.68 -12.08 -7.08
C ASP A 92 -5.71 -10.99 -6.62
N ILE A 93 -5.05 -11.25 -5.48
CA ILE A 93 -4.00 -10.39 -4.92
C ILE A 93 -2.60 -11.00 -5.09
N SER A 94 -2.44 -12.01 -5.96
CA SER A 94 -1.17 -12.71 -6.17
C SER A 94 -0.02 -11.81 -6.67
N SER A 95 -0.33 -10.62 -7.19
CA SER A 95 0.68 -9.62 -7.55
C SER A 95 1.36 -8.98 -6.35
N LEU A 96 0.72 -8.99 -5.17
CA LEU A 96 1.16 -8.27 -3.98
C LEU A 96 2.38 -8.95 -3.37
N ARG A 97 3.51 -8.23 -3.35
CA ARG A 97 4.80 -8.69 -2.80
C ARG A 97 5.10 -8.06 -1.45
N LEU A 98 4.71 -6.79 -1.26
CA LEU A 98 5.03 -6.03 -0.05
C LEU A 98 3.86 -5.16 0.41
N VAL A 99 3.51 -5.29 1.69
CA VAL A 99 2.63 -4.37 2.41
C VAL A 99 3.47 -3.57 3.40
N LEU A 100 3.63 -2.28 3.14
CA LEU A 100 4.25 -1.33 4.04
C LEU A 100 3.19 -0.67 4.91
N ALA A 101 3.51 -0.54 6.20
CA ALA A 101 2.67 0.09 7.19
C ALA A 101 3.47 1.13 7.98
N GLY A 102 2.89 2.30 8.23
CA GLY A 102 3.62 3.34 8.97
C GLY A 102 2.85 4.61 9.26
N GLY A 103 3.58 5.69 9.56
CA GLY A 103 3.05 6.96 10.05
C GLY A 103 2.86 7.01 11.57
N SER A 104 2.51 5.88 12.18
CA SER A 104 2.55 5.64 13.62
C SER A 104 2.96 4.20 13.92
N VAL A 105 3.13 3.86 15.20
CA VAL A 105 3.51 2.50 15.62
C VAL A 105 2.43 1.51 15.20
N VAL A 106 2.83 0.51 14.41
CA VAL A 106 1.95 -0.59 14.01
C VAL A 106 1.76 -1.54 15.19
N LYS A 107 0.50 -1.80 15.57
CA LYS A 107 0.18 -2.73 16.65
C LYS A 107 0.48 -4.17 16.23
N PRO A 108 0.91 -5.06 17.13
CA PRO A 108 1.08 -6.48 16.82
C PRO A 108 -0.17 -7.12 16.20
N ALA A 109 -1.37 -6.80 16.73
CA ALA A 109 -2.62 -7.31 16.18
C ALA A 109 -2.92 -6.85 14.75
N SER A 110 -2.46 -5.65 14.37
CA SER A 110 -2.62 -5.12 13.01
C SER A 110 -1.65 -5.78 12.04
N TYR A 111 -0.45 -6.13 12.50
CA TYR A 111 0.48 -6.98 11.74
C TYR A 111 -0.12 -8.36 11.50
N ASP A 112 -0.61 -9.03 12.55
CA ASP A 112 -1.23 -10.36 12.44
C ASP A 112 -2.47 -10.35 11.54
N PHE A 113 -3.22 -9.24 11.52
CA PHE A 113 -4.38 -9.07 10.63
C PHE A 113 -3.95 -9.04 9.16
N ILE A 114 -2.95 -8.22 8.81
CA ILE A 114 -2.45 -8.12 7.42
C ILE A 114 -1.81 -9.43 6.97
N MET A 115 -1.06 -10.12 7.82
CA MET A 115 -0.38 -11.37 7.46
C MET A 115 -1.33 -12.56 7.24
N LYS A 116 -2.61 -12.42 7.62
CA LYS A 116 -3.66 -13.43 7.39
C LYS A 116 -4.43 -13.21 6.09
N ILE A 117 -4.22 -12.05 5.45
CA ILE A 117 -4.81 -11.68 4.17
C ILE A 117 -3.98 -12.31 3.06
#